data_AF-A0A4P1QYU0-F1
#
_entry.id   AF-A0A4P1QYU0-F1
#
_cell.length_a   1.000
_cell.length_b   1.000
_cell.length_c   1.000
_cell.angle_alpha   90.00
_cell.angle_beta   90.00
_cell.angle_gamma   90.00
#
_symmetry.space_group_name_H-M   'P 1'
#
loop_
_entity.id
_entity.type
_entity.pdbx_description
1 polymer ?
#
loop_
_entity_poly.entity_id
_entity_poly.type
_entity_poly.pdbx_seq_one_letter_code
_entity_poly.pdbx_strand_id
1 'polypeptide(L)'
;MNVKSTHSSYRDRTHEFESIAERLKKSRSAPNSTNTTITTSSSSSRSDEHRSAIAIQSEFNKRASKIGYGIHQTSQKLAKLAKLAKRTSVFDDPTMEIQELTGVIKQDINALNSAVLDLQSLSNSRNQSGDFSADTTTHSTTVVDDLKTRLMSTTKEFKDVLTMRTENLKVHENRRQLFSSSASKESANPFVRQRPLATRSAASSPNAQAPPWANASGSPSSSQLFPKKQEDRESQPLLQQQQQQQEIVPVQDSYMQSRAEALHNVESTIHELSNIFNQLATLVSQQGEVAIRLVLL
;
A
#
# COMPACT_ATOMS: atom_id res chain seq x y z
N MET A 1 -41.03 -47.21 -1.01
CA MET A 1 -40.19 -46.23 -0.29
C MET A 1 -39.39 -46.98 0.76
N ASN A 2 -38.12 -46.61 0.97
CA ASN A 2 -37.31 -46.70 2.20
C ASN A 2 -35.82 -46.76 1.81
N VAL A 3 -35.26 -45.58 1.55
CA VAL A 3 -33.82 -45.38 1.36
C VAL A 3 -33.18 -45.41 2.76
N LYS A 4 -32.36 -46.42 3.05
CA LYS A 4 -31.57 -46.49 4.30
C LYS A 4 -30.39 -45.53 4.17
N SER A 5 -30.46 -44.41 4.90
CA SER A 5 -29.37 -43.47 5.10
C SER A 5 -28.19 -44.16 5.79
N THR A 6 -27.08 -44.34 5.08
CA THR A 6 -25.79 -44.75 5.67
C THR A 6 -25.17 -43.53 6.35
N HIS A 7 -25.44 -43.34 7.63
CA HIS A 7 -24.72 -42.36 8.44
C HIS A 7 -23.26 -42.82 8.57
N SER A 8 -22.35 -42.13 7.87
CA SER A 8 -20.94 -42.10 8.25
C SER A 8 -20.87 -41.51 9.66
N SER A 9 -20.70 -42.37 10.66
CA SER A 9 -20.49 -41.94 12.03
C SER A 9 -19.07 -41.37 12.11
N TYR A 10 -18.96 -40.05 12.14
CA TYR A 10 -17.76 -39.37 12.62
C TYR A 10 -17.62 -39.67 14.11
N ARG A 11 -17.13 -40.87 14.42
CA ARG A 11 -16.89 -41.33 15.79
C ARG A 11 -15.53 -40.77 16.21
N ASP A 12 -15.50 -39.98 17.26
CA ASP A 12 -14.26 -39.48 17.85
C ASP A 12 -13.47 -40.66 18.44
N ARG A 13 -12.36 -41.02 17.77
CA ARG A 13 -11.48 -42.13 18.16
C ARG A 13 -10.26 -41.66 18.97
N THR A 14 -10.23 -40.39 19.38
CA THR A 14 -9.11 -39.82 20.13
C THR A 14 -8.86 -40.59 21.42
N HIS A 15 -9.92 -41.03 22.11
CA HIS A 15 -9.80 -41.84 23.33
C HIS A 15 -9.25 -43.26 23.10
N GLU A 16 -9.57 -43.89 21.95
CA GLU A 16 -8.99 -45.20 21.59
C GLU A 16 -7.49 -45.06 21.35
N PHE A 17 -7.08 -44.01 20.61
CA PHE A 17 -5.69 -43.70 20.36
C PHE A 17 -4.91 -43.41 21.64
N GLU A 18 -5.47 -42.58 22.53
CA GLU A 18 -4.88 -42.24 23.83
C GLU A 18 -4.70 -43.48 24.71
N SER A 19 -5.70 -44.36 24.75
CA SER A 19 -5.65 -45.64 25.47
C SER A 19 -4.57 -46.59 24.92
N ILE A 20 -4.36 -46.61 23.60
CA ILE A 20 -3.30 -47.41 22.95
C ILE A 20 -1.92 -46.81 23.26
N ALA A 21 -1.79 -45.48 23.21
CA ALA A 21 -0.56 -44.77 23.52
C ALA A 21 -0.14 -44.97 24.99
N GLU A 22 -1.07 -44.88 25.93
CA GLU A 22 -0.81 -45.17 27.35
C GLU A 22 -0.38 -46.63 27.57
N ARG A 23 -1.02 -47.58 26.87
CA ARG A 23 -0.66 -49.01 26.94
C ARG A 23 0.77 -49.26 26.44
N LEU A 24 1.18 -48.58 25.36
CA LEU A 24 2.54 -48.67 24.82
C LEU A 24 3.57 -47.98 25.75
N LYS A 25 3.22 -46.85 26.36
CA LYS A 25 4.07 -46.19 27.34
C LYS A 25 4.27 -47.07 28.58
N LYS A 26 3.19 -47.68 29.08
CA LYS A 26 3.24 -48.59 30.24
C LYS A 26 3.97 -49.90 29.94
N SER A 27 3.90 -50.42 28.71
CA SER A 27 4.68 -51.59 28.31
C SER A 27 6.18 -51.30 28.19
N ARG A 28 6.56 -50.08 27.79
CA ARG A 28 7.98 -49.64 27.78
C ARG A 28 8.53 -49.30 29.16
N SER A 29 7.66 -49.06 30.15
CA SER A 29 8.05 -48.76 31.54
C SER A 29 8.01 -49.98 32.48
N ALA A 30 7.90 -51.21 31.96
CA ALA A 30 8.05 -52.41 32.78
C ALA A 30 9.52 -52.55 33.26
N PRO A 31 9.77 -52.77 34.56
CA PRO A 31 11.12 -52.87 35.10
C PRO A 31 11.66 -54.28 34.86
N ASN A 32 12.37 -54.49 33.76
CA ASN A 32 13.20 -55.69 33.62
C ASN A 32 14.46 -55.50 34.48
N SER A 33 14.42 -56.04 35.70
CA SER A 33 15.61 -56.32 36.51
C SER A 33 16.49 -57.33 35.79
N THR A 34 17.57 -56.87 35.16
CA THR A 34 18.80 -57.65 35.04
C THR A 34 19.99 -56.69 35.07
N ASN A 35 20.78 -56.78 36.13
CA ASN A 35 22.11 -56.20 36.26
C ASN A 35 22.99 -56.66 35.11
N THR A 36 23.27 -55.78 34.15
CA THR A 36 24.38 -55.92 33.23
C THR A 36 25.07 -54.57 33.10
N THR A 37 26.27 -54.48 33.67
CA THR A 37 27.20 -53.37 33.51
C THR A 37 27.61 -53.30 32.03
N ILE A 38 26.93 -52.47 31.25
CA ILE A 38 27.33 -52.11 29.89
C ILE A 38 27.92 -50.72 29.96
N THR A 39 29.20 -50.63 29.60
CA THR A 39 29.93 -49.41 29.32
C THR A 39 29.15 -48.53 28.34
N THR A 40 28.54 -47.46 28.84
CA THR A 40 27.87 -46.43 28.04
C THR A 40 28.91 -45.42 27.53
N SER A 41 29.46 -45.69 26.35
CA SER A 41 30.31 -44.72 25.62
C SER A 41 29.89 -44.56 24.15
N SER A 42 28.59 -44.64 23.86
CA SER A 42 28.08 -44.48 22.47
C SER A 42 26.66 -43.91 22.34
N SER A 43 26.03 -43.42 23.41
CA SER A 43 24.67 -42.85 23.37
C SER A 43 24.61 -41.31 23.34
N SER A 44 25.73 -40.61 23.54
CA SER A 44 25.77 -39.13 23.54
C SER A 44 25.73 -38.54 22.12
N SER A 45 26.26 -39.23 21.11
CA SER A 45 26.36 -38.70 19.75
C SER A 45 25.00 -38.52 19.06
N ARG A 46 24.05 -39.43 19.29
CA ARG A 46 22.72 -39.40 18.63
C ARG A 46 21.77 -38.37 19.24
N SER A 47 21.97 -37.99 20.51
CA SER A 47 21.17 -36.94 21.16
C SER A 47 21.56 -35.53 20.71
N ASP A 48 22.86 -35.30 20.45
CA ASP A 48 23.35 -33.99 19.99
C ASP A 48 23.00 -33.70 18.53
N GLU A 49 22.99 -34.73 17.68
CA GLU A 49 22.61 -34.64 16.26
C GLU A 49 21.10 -34.32 16.12
N HIS A 50 20.23 -35.01 16.86
CA HIS A 50 18.79 -34.74 16.88
C HIS A 50 18.45 -33.36 17.45
N ARG A 51 19.22 -32.88 18.45
CA ARG A 51 19.05 -31.54 19.01
C ARG A 51 19.47 -30.45 18.02
N SER A 52 20.51 -30.70 17.24
CA SER A 52 20.98 -29.79 16.18
C SER A 52 19.98 -29.72 15.01
N ALA A 53 19.43 -30.86 14.60
CA ALA A 53 18.36 -30.95 13.61
C ALA A 53 17.10 -30.15 13.99
N ILE A 54 16.67 -30.24 15.26
CA ILE A 54 15.54 -29.48 15.80
C ILE A 54 15.86 -27.97 15.85
N ALA A 55 17.07 -27.60 16.26
CA ALA A 55 17.49 -26.20 16.28
C ALA A 55 17.48 -25.58 14.87
N ILE A 56 17.96 -26.30 13.86
CA ILE A 56 17.95 -25.85 12.46
C ILE A 56 16.50 -25.72 11.93
N GLN A 57 15.61 -26.66 12.28
CA GLN A 57 14.18 -26.55 11.93
C GLN A 57 13.52 -25.33 12.59
N SER A 58 13.83 -25.09 13.86
CA SER A 58 13.32 -23.94 14.61
C SER A 58 13.78 -22.62 13.99
N GLU A 59 15.05 -22.54 13.57
CA GLU A 59 15.60 -21.36 12.89
C GLU A 59 14.95 -21.12 11.53
N PHE A 60 14.74 -22.17 10.72
CA PHE A 60 13.99 -22.05 9.47
C PHE A 60 12.57 -21.52 9.72
N ASN A 61 11.83 -22.14 10.64
CA ASN A 61 10.45 -21.75 10.95
C ASN A 61 10.37 -20.32 11.49
N LYS A 62 11.35 -19.90 12.31
CA LYS A 62 11.42 -18.54 12.86
C LYS A 62 11.68 -17.51 11.77
N ARG A 63 12.59 -17.78 10.84
CA ARG A 63 12.86 -16.91 9.68
C ARG A 63 11.64 -16.84 8.75
N ALA A 64 11.03 -17.98 8.42
CA ALA A 64 9.82 -18.03 7.61
C ALA A 64 8.67 -17.23 8.24
N SER A 65 8.45 -17.38 9.55
CA SER A 65 7.43 -16.62 10.29
C SER A 65 7.67 -15.12 10.26
N LYS A 66 8.93 -14.69 10.44
CA LYS A 66 9.33 -13.27 10.37
C LYS A 66 9.08 -12.69 8.98
N ILE A 67 9.41 -13.43 7.92
CA ILE A 67 9.17 -13.02 6.53
C ILE A 67 7.66 -12.92 6.27
N GLY A 68 6.88 -13.93 6.63
CA GLY A 68 5.43 -13.92 6.46
C GLY A 68 4.77 -12.74 7.17
N TYR A 69 5.20 -12.44 8.41
CA TYR A 69 4.75 -11.27 9.15
C TYR A 69 5.13 -9.95 8.45
N GLY A 70 6.37 -9.82 7.98
CA GLY A 70 6.84 -8.64 7.26
C GLY A 70 6.10 -8.41 5.94
N ILE A 71 5.80 -9.47 5.17
CA ILE A 71 4.95 -9.38 3.97
C ILE A 71 3.57 -8.84 4.35
N HIS A 72 2.97 -9.34 5.43
CA HIS A 72 1.67 -8.86 5.88
C HIS A 72 1.70 -7.38 6.28
N GLN A 73 2.69 -6.94 7.08
CA GLN A 73 2.84 -5.54 7.43
C GLN A 73 3.02 -4.63 6.20
N THR A 74 3.83 -5.09 5.24
CA THR A 74 4.05 -4.38 3.98
C THR A 74 2.75 -4.25 3.19
N SER A 75 1.95 -5.32 3.11
CA SER A 75 0.64 -5.30 2.44
C SER A 75 -0.34 -4.31 3.09
N GLN A 76 -0.29 -4.13 4.41
CA GLN A 76 -1.13 -3.14 5.10
C GLN A 76 -0.70 -1.69 4.75
N LYS A 77 0.61 -1.42 4.75
CA LYS A 77 1.15 -0.13 4.32
C LYS A 77 0.79 0.16 2.86
N LEU A 78 0.87 -0.86 2.01
CA LEU A 78 0.49 -0.79 0.61
C LEU A 78 -1.01 -0.49 0.42
N ALA A 79 -1.89 -1.12 1.21
CA ALA A 79 -3.31 -0.79 1.19
C ALA A 79 -3.59 0.67 1.60
N LYS A 80 -2.81 1.23 2.53
CA LYS A 80 -2.86 2.66 2.87
C LYS A 80 -2.37 3.53 1.71
N LEU A 81 -1.23 3.20 1.11
CA LEU A 81 -0.69 3.87 -0.08
C LEU A 81 -1.71 3.87 -1.22
N ALA A 82 -2.38 2.74 -1.48
CA ALA A 82 -3.41 2.61 -2.50
C ALA A 82 -4.58 3.58 -2.28
N LYS A 83 -5.00 3.77 -1.02
CA LYS A 83 -6.05 4.75 -0.68
C LYS A 83 -5.59 6.18 -0.95
N LEU A 84 -4.34 6.52 -0.61
CA LEU A 84 -3.78 7.85 -0.87
C LEU A 84 -3.58 8.11 -2.36
N ALA A 85 -3.10 7.12 -3.11
CA ALA A 85 -2.90 7.22 -4.54
C ALA A 85 -4.21 7.43 -5.31
N LYS A 86 -5.35 6.96 -4.76
CA LYS A 86 -6.70 7.24 -5.29
C LYS A 86 -7.22 8.64 -4.97
N ARG A 87 -6.67 9.34 -3.97
CA ARG A 87 -7.05 10.73 -3.67
C ARG A 87 -6.45 11.63 -4.75
N THR A 88 -7.32 12.18 -5.59
CA THR A 88 -6.98 13.10 -6.69
C THR A 88 -7.41 14.53 -6.37
N SER A 89 -7.32 14.95 -5.10
CA SER A 89 -7.65 16.33 -4.74
C SER A 89 -6.51 17.28 -5.16
N VAL A 90 -6.85 18.41 -5.75
CA VAL A 90 -5.87 19.45 -6.16
C VAL A 90 -5.45 20.31 -4.96
N PHE A 91 -6.29 20.41 -3.94
CA PHE A 91 -6.10 21.30 -2.79
C PHE A 91 -5.43 20.60 -1.59
N ASP A 92 -5.37 19.26 -1.63
CA ASP A 92 -4.82 18.43 -0.58
C ASP A 92 -4.13 17.23 -1.25
N ASP A 93 -2.96 17.50 -1.82
CA ASP A 93 -2.16 16.48 -2.52
C ASP A 93 -1.26 15.76 -1.51
N PRO A 94 -1.50 14.46 -1.24
CA PRO A 94 -0.75 13.70 -0.24
C PRO A 94 0.65 13.27 -0.76
N THR A 95 1.36 14.16 -1.47
CA THR A 95 2.64 13.82 -2.12
C THR A 95 3.71 13.38 -1.13
N MET A 96 3.87 14.08 0.01
CA MET A 96 4.83 13.69 1.04
C MET A 96 4.50 12.33 1.67
N GLU A 97 3.25 12.10 2.07
CA GLU A 97 2.84 10.84 2.70
C GLU A 97 3.00 9.65 1.73
N ILE A 98 2.71 9.87 0.44
CA ILE A 98 2.95 8.88 -0.62
C ILE A 98 4.44 8.61 -0.79
N GLN A 99 5.30 9.63 -0.80
CA GLN A 99 6.75 9.44 -0.92
C GLN A 99 7.32 8.68 0.29
N GLU A 100 6.92 9.03 1.50
CA GLU A 100 7.35 8.35 2.73
C GLU A 100 6.92 6.88 2.72
N LEU A 101 5.65 6.60 2.45
CA LEU A 101 5.14 5.23 2.37
C LEU A 101 5.80 4.44 1.23
N THR A 102 6.06 5.08 0.09
CA THR A 102 6.78 4.46 -1.04
C THR A 102 8.20 4.07 -0.63
N GLY A 103 8.92 4.95 0.07
CA GLY A 103 10.26 4.68 0.57
C GLY A 103 10.29 3.54 1.58
N VAL A 104 9.37 3.54 2.54
CA VAL A 104 9.26 2.48 3.56
C VAL A 104 8.89 1.14 2.91
N ILE A 105 7.91 1.10 2.01
CA ILE A 105 7.50 -0.15 1.33
C ILE A 105 8.63 -0.67 0.44
N LYS A 106 9.35 0.22 -0.26
CA LYS A 106 10.53 -0.16 -1.05
C LYS A 106 11.59 -0.83 -0.16
N GLN A 107 11.90 -0.24 0.98
CA GLN A 107 12.86 -0.81 1.93
C GLN A 107 12.39 -2.16 2.46
N ASP A 108 11.11 -2.28 2.82
CA ASP A 108 10.52 -3.52 3.31
C ASP A 108 10.60 -4.63 2.24
N ILE A 109 10.22 -4.35 0.99
CA ILE A 109 10.27 -5.33 -0.11
C ILE A 109 11.70 -5.79 -0.38
N ASN A 110 12.67 -4.88 -0.38
CA ASN A 110 14.08 -5.24 -0.56
C ASN A 110 14.58 -6.14 0.58
N ALA A 111 14.28 -5.78 1.83
CA ALA A 111 14.64 -6.60 2.98
C ALA A 111 13.97 -7.99 2.96
N LEU A 112 12.70 -8.05 2.56
CA LEU A 112 11.96 -9.29 2.39
C LEU A 112 12.53 -10.16 1.27
N ASN A 113 12.88 -9.56 0.13
CA ASN A 113 13.50 -10.28 -0.99
C ASN A 113 14.82 -10.93 -0.56
N SER A 114 15.72 -10.17 0.09
CA SER A 114 16.96 -10.73 0.64
C SER A 114 16.70 -11.84 1.66
N ALA A 115 15.74 -11.64 2.58
CA ALA A 115 15.42 -12.66 3.58
C ALA A 115 14.85 -13.95 2.97
N VAL A 116 14.06 -13.86 1.88
CA VAL A 116 13.55 -15.02 1.14
C VAL A 116 14.67 -15.76 0.42
N LEU A 117 15.63 -15.04 -0.18
CA LEU A 117 16.81 -15.64 -0.80
C LEU A 117 17.68 -16.38 0.23
N ASP A 118 17.89 -15.78 1.40
CA ASP A 118 18.61 -16.42 2.51
C ASP A 118 17.88 -17.66 3.02
N LEU A 119 16.55 -17.60 3.15
CA LEU A 119 15.72 -18.75 3.55
C LEU A 119 15.80 -19.89 2.52
N GLN A 120 15.82 -19.54 1.23
CA GLN A 120 16.01 -20.52 0.15
C GLN A 120 17.39 -21.16 0.20
N SER A 121 18.45 -20.39 0.43
CA SER A 121 19.81 -20.92 0.61
C SER A 121 19.88 -21.91 1.77
N LEU A 122 19.24 -21.58 2.90
CA LEU A 122 19.14 -22.46 4.06
C LEU A 122 18.38 -23.75 3.74
N SER A 123 17.28 -23.67 3.00
CA SER A 123 16.53 -24.83 2.52
C SER A 123 17.35 -25.72 1.59
N ASN A 124 18.08 -25.12 0.65
CA ASN A 124 18.92 -25.85 -0.31
C ASN A 124 20.13 -26.53 0.37
N SER A 125 20.79 -25.83 1.28
CA SER A 125 21.89 -26.39 2.08
C SER A 125 21.43 -27.59 2.91
N ARG A 126 20.24 -27.49 3.50
CA ARG A 126 19.61 -28.62 4.20
C ARG A 126 19.34 -29.81 3.28
N ASN A 127 18.84 -29.57 2.07
CA ASN A 127 18.54 -30.65 1.12
C ASN A 127 19.80 -31.42 0.67
N GLN A 128 20.96 -30.75 0.61
CA GLN A 128 22.23 -31.40 0.27
C GLN A 128 22.85 -32.20 1.42
N SER A 129 22.43 -31.94 2.67
CA SER A 129 23.02 -32.56 3.87
C SER A 129 22.53 -33.99 4.12
N GLY A 130 21.50 -34.47 3.39
CA GLY A 130 21.06 -35.88 3.39
C GLY A 130 20.40 -36.42 4.68
N ASP A 131 20.43 -35.67 5.77
CA ASP A 131 20.06 -36.16 7.12
C ASP A 131 18.60 -35.89 7.54
N PHE A 132 17.75 -35.40 6.63
CA PHE A 132 16.36 -35.01 6.94
C PHE A 132 15.32 -35.83 6.16
N SER A 133 14.18 -36.08 6.82
CA SER A 133 13.05 -36.76 6.20
C SER A 133 12.55 -35.99 4.97
N ALA A 134 12.17 -36.73 3.92
CA ALA A 134 11.65 -36.17 2.66
C ALA A 134 10.48 -35.19 2.89
N ASP A 135 9.67 -35.44 3.91
CA ASP A 135 8.53 -34.59 4.29
C ASP A 135 8.97 -33.20 4.76
N THR A 136 10.07 -33.12 5.52
CA THR A 136 10.60 -31.84 6.05
C THR A 136 11.19 -30.99 4.93
N THR A 137 11.89 -31.63 4.00
CA THR A 137 12.43 -31.00 2.79
C THR A 137 11.32 -30.46 1.90
N THR A 138 10.28 -31.27 1.68
CA THR A 138 9.10 -30.88 0.89
C THR A 138 8.41 -29.68 1.54
N HIS A 139 8.13 -29.77 2.85
CA HIS A 139 7.51 -28.68 3.59
C HIS A 139 8.32 -27.38 3.52
N SER A 140 9.64 -27.44 3.74
CA SER A 140 10.50 -26.25 3.70
C SER A 140 10.48 -25.58 2.33
N THR A 141 10.50 -26.38 1.26
CA THR A 141 10.39 -25.90 -0.12
C THR A 141 9.03 -25.23 -0.37
N THR A 142 7.93 -25.89 0.00
CA THR A 142 6.57 -25.33 -0.14
C THR A 142 6.40 -24.00 0.61
N VAL A 143 6.96 -23.89 1.82
CA VAL A 143 6.89 -22.64 2.60
C VAL A 143 7.66 -21.52 1.91
N VAL A 144 8.85 -21.79 1.37
CA VAL A 144 9.63 -20.81 0.60
C VAL A 144 8.84 -20.36 -0.63
N ASP A 145 8.18 -21.28 -1.32
CA ASP A 145 7.40 -20.99 -2.52
C ASP A 145 6.14 -20.15 -2.24
N ASP A 146 5.43 -20.46 -1.15
CA ASP A 146 4.31 -19.62 -0.68
C ASP A 146 4.78 -18.19 -0.39
N LEU A 147 5.88 -18.05 0.37
CA LEU A 147 6.44 -16.74 0.70
C LEU A 147 6.88 -15.95 -0.55
N LYS A 148 7.51 -16.61 -1.52
CA LYS A 148 7.86 -16.00 -2.82
C LYS A 148 6.62 -15.52 -3.57
N THR A 149 5.60 -16.36 -3.67
CA THR A 149 4.35 -16.05 -4.39
C THR A 149 3.62 -14.86 -3.76
N ARG A 150 3.57 -14.82 -2.43
CA ARG A 150 2.98 -13.72 -1.67
C ARG A 150 3.78 -12.42 -1.84
N LEU A 151 5.12 -12.48 -1.75
CA LEU A 151 6.00 -11.33 -1.99
C LEU A 151 5.86 -10.80 -3.43
N MET A 152 5.79 -11.69 -4.42
CA MET A 152 5.58 -11.34 -5.81
C MET A 152 4.23 -10.64 -6.01
N SER A 153 3.17 -11.13 -5.37
CA SER A 153 1.85 -10.49 -5.40
C SER A 153 1.86 -9.10 -4.77
N THR A 154 2.50 -8.93 -3.59
CA THR A 154 2.66 -7.62 -2.94
C THR A 154 3.50 -6.65 -3.79
N THR A 155 4.57 -7.14 -4.42
CA THR A 155 5.42 -6.33 -5.32
C THR A 155 4.65 -5.86 -6.56
N LYS A 156 3.82 -6.74 -7.12
CA LYS A 156 2.93 -6.41 -8.25
C LYS A 156 1.91 -5.34 -7.85
N GLU A 157 1.20 -5.53 -6.74
CA GLU A 157 0.22 -4.55 -6.26
C GLU A 157 0.88 -3.19 -5.98
N PHE A 158 2.11 -3.18 -5.45
CA PHE A 158 2.87 -1.95 -5.25
C PHE A 158 3.18 -1.24 -6.55
N LYS A 159 3.65 -1.97 -7.57
CA LYS A 159 3.85 -1.42 -8.92
C LYS A 159 2.56 -0.83 -9.51
N ASP A 160 1.42 -1.52 -9.35
CA ASP A 160 0.13 -1.08 -9.87
C ASP A 160 -0.32 0.24 -9.19
N VAL A 161 -0.17 0.34 -7.87
CA VAL A 161 -0.48 1.57 -7.10
C VAL A 161 0.40 2.75 -7.53
N LEU A 162 1.70 2.52 -7.71
CA LEU A 162 2.63 3.55 -8.18
C LEU A 162 2.28 4.01 -9.60
N THR A 163 1.94 3.09 -10.50
CA THR A 163 1.51 3.40 -11.86
C THR A 163 0.25 4.26 -11.86
N MET A 164 -0.76 3.89 -11.06
CA MET A 164 -1.99 4.66 -10.88
C MET A 164 -1.70 6.07 -10.35
N ARG A 165 -0.75 6.21 -9.40
CA ARG A 165 -0.35 7.53 -8.90
C ARG A 165 0.27 8.37 -10.03
N THR A 166 1.21 7.83 -10.80
CA THR A 166 1.83 8.52 -11.95
C THR A 166 0.79 9.00 -12.95
N GLU A 167 -0.20 8.16 -13.28
CA GLU A 167 -1.31 8.52 -14.16
C GLU A 167 -2.13 9.69 -13.59
N ASN A 168 -2.55 9.59 -12.32
CA ASN A 168 -3.29 10.65 -11.65
C ASN A 168 -2.51 11.97 -11.65
N LEU A 169 -1.19 11.93 -11.42
CA LEU A 169 -0.36 13.12 -11.46
C LEU A 169 -0.34 13.77 -12.85
N LYS A 170 -0.26 12.96 -13.90
CA LYS A 170 -0.27 13.42 -15.30
C LYS A 170 -1.61 14.06 -15.67
N VAL A 171 -2.73 13.46 -15.25
CA VAL A 171 -4.08 14.02 -15.47
C VAL A 171 -4.21 15.39 -14.80
N HIS A 172 -3.74 15.51 -13.58
CA HIS A 172 -3.73 16.78 -12.85
C HIS A 172 -2.87 17.85 -13.52
N GLU A 173 -1.67 17.49 -13.99
CA GLU A 173 -0.80 18.41 -14.71
C GLU A 173 -1.45 18.89 -16.01
N ASN A 174 -2.06 17.98 -16.77
CA ASN A 174 -2.81 18.31 -17.97
C ASN A 174 -4.01 19.25 -17.68
N ARG A 175 -4.82 18.93 -16.67
CA ARG A 175 -5.94 19.78 -16.23
C ARG A 175 -5.44 21.17 -15.83
N ARG A 176 -4.35 21.24 -15.07
CA ARG A 176 -3.72 22.51 -14.69
C ARG A 176 -3.25 23.28 -15.91
N GLN A 177 -2.61 22.64 -16.90
CA GLN A 177 -2.21 23.33 -18.14
C GLN A 177 -3.42 23.90 -18.89
N LEU A 178 -4.54 23.17 -18.97
CA LEU A 178 -5.75 23.68 -19.62
C LEU A 178 -6.35 24.92 -18.93
N PHE A 179 -6.29 24.99 -17.59
CA PHE A 179 -6.90 26.09 -16.83
C PHE A 179 -5.93 27.20 -16.40
N SER A 180 -4.62 26.94 -16.34
CA SER A 180 -3.60 27.93 -15.95
C SER A 180 -2.93 28.63 -17.13
N SER A 181 -2.77 27.96 -18.28
CA SER A 181 -2.18 28.59 -19.49
C SER A 181 -3.07 29.65 -20.12
N SER A 182 -4.37 29.66 -19.77
CA SER A 182 -5.33 30.68 -20.20
C SER A 182 -5.17 32.00 -19.42
N ALA A 183 -4.61 31.96 -18.20
CA ALA A 183 -4.50 33.15 -17.34
C ALA A 183 -3.30 34.05 -17.70
N SER A 184 -2.28 33.53 -18.39
CA SER A 184 -1.01 34.24 -18.65
C SER A 184 -0.92 34.91 -20.03
N LYS A 185 -1.95 34.80 -20.89
CA LYS A 185 -2.05 35.59 -22.14
C LYS A 185 -3.08 36.72 -22.12
N GLU A 186 -3.91 36.80 -21.09
CA GLU A 186 -4.93 37.84 -20.96
C GLU A 186 -4.77 38.50 -19.59
N SER A 187 -3.93 39.53 -19.50
CA SER A 187 -3.94 40.49 -18.39
C SER A 187 -5.20 41.39 -18.46
N ALA A 188 -6.38 40.81 -18.66
CA ALA A 188 -7.66 41.49 -18.56
C ALA A 188 -8.36 40.96 -17.31
N ASN A 189 -8.15 41.68 -16.21
CA ASN A 189 -8.86 41.49 -14.95
C ASN A 189 -10.37 41.20 -15.17
N PRO A 190 -10.88 40.00 -14.83
CA PRO A 190 -12.30 39.67 -15.03
C PRO A 190 -13.22 40.44 -14.07
N PHE A 191 -12.68 41.02 -13.00
CA PHE A 191 -13.41 41.85 -12.02
C PHE A 191 -13.51 43.33 -12.38
N VAL A 192 -12.87 43.79 -13.47
CA VAL A 192 -12.96 45.20 -13.90
C VAL A 192 -14.19 45.46 -14.77
N ARG A 193 -14.99 44.44 -15.11
CA ARG A 193 -16.09 44.56 -16.08
C ARG A 193 -17.47 44.94 -15.55
N GLN A 194 -17.59 45.60 -14.39
CA GLN A 194 -18.89 46.17 -13.96
C GLN A 194 -18.74 47.48 -13.18
N ARG A 195 -18.43 48.57 -13.88
CA ARG A 195 -18.93 49.89 -13.47
C ARG A 195 -19.41 50.64 -14.72
N PRO A 196 -20.72 50.65 -15.01
CA PRO A 196 -21.28 51.65 -15.90
C PRO A 196 -21.10 53.01 -15.22
N LEU A 197 -20.13 53.80 -15.68
CA LEU A 197 -20.04 55.20 -15.29
C LEU A 197 -21.17 55.92 -16.03
N ALA A 198 -22.33 56.02 -15.38
CA ALA A 198 -23.40 56.90 -15.81
C ALA A 198 -22.94 58.36 -15.59
N THR A 199 -22.19 58.90 -16.56
CA THR A 199 -22.08 60.35 -16.71
C THR A 199 -23.43 60.85 -17.16
N ARG A 200 -24.21 61.39 -16.21
CA ARG A 200 -25.37 62.22 -16.53
C ARG A 200 -24.88 63.46 -17.25
N SER A 201 -25.07 63.50 -18.57
CA SER A 201 -25.13 64.74 -19.34
C SER A 201 -26.30 64.63 -20.30
N ALA A 202 -27.11 65.69 -20.29
CA ALA A 202 -28.39 65.80 -20.94
C ALA A 202 -28.30 65.73 -22.46
N ALA A 203 -29.16 64.92 -23.08
CA ALA A 203 -29.73 65.20 -24.40
C ALA A 203 -30.95 64.30 -24.65
N SER A 204 -31.97 64.95 -25.20
CA SER A 204 -33.26 64.46 -25.70
C SER A 204 -33.20 63.32 -26.72
N SER A 205 -34.00 62.26 -26.51
CA SER A 205 -35.02 61.75 -27.46
C SER A 205 -35.50 60.33 -27.10
N PRO A 206 -36.73 59.95 -27.48
CA PRO A 206 -37.41 58.76 -26.97
C PRO A 206 -37.19 57.53 -27.88
N ASN A 207 -37.41 56.35 -27.28
CA ASN A 207 -37.62 55.04 -27.91
C ASN A 207 -36.42 54.07 -27.92
N ALA A 208 -36.25 53.34 -26.81
CA ALA A 208 -35.71 51.99 -26.81
C ALA A 208 -36.31 51.21 -25.62
N GLN A 209 -37.00 50.11 -25.93
CA GLN A 209 -37.75 49.27 -24.99
C GLN A 209 -36.84 48.56 -23.98
N ALA A 210 -37.24 48.59 -22.71
CA ALA A 210 -36.58 47.85 -21.62
C ALA A 210 -37.12 46.41 -21.51
N PRO A 211 -36.27 45.43 -21.11
CA PRO A 211 -36.66 44.02 -20.96
C PRO A 211 -37.51 43.73 -19.70
N PRO A 212 -38.25 42.60 -19.67
CA PRO A 212 -39.59 42.49 -19.09
C PRO A 212 -39.68 42.05 -17.61
N TRP A 213 -38.61 42.17 -16.83
CA TRP A 213 -38.65 41.70 -15.43
C TRP A 213 -39.00 42.81 -14.40
N ALA A 214 -39.19 44.06 -14.85
CA ALA A 214 -39.40 45.21 -14.00
C ALA A 214 -40.88 45.53 -13.69
N ASN A 215 -41.77 44.52 -13.70
CA ASN A 215 -43.17 44.75 -13.35
C ASN A 215 -43.68 43.69 -12.36
N ALA A 216 -43.49 43.98 -11.07
CA ALA A 216 -44.35 43.50 -10.00
C ALA A 216 -44.48 44.59 -8.95
N SER A 217 -45.66 45.19 -8.94
CA SER A 217 -46.20 46.19 -8.04
C SER A 217 -46.27 45.75 -6.57
N GLY A 218 -45.98 46.66 -5.64
CA GLY A 218 -46.35 46.53 -4.22
C GLY A 218 -45.59 47.45 -3.25
N SER A 219 -46.09 48.67 -3.05
CA SER A 219 -45.72 49.60 -1.93
C SER A 219 -46.25 49.10 -0.56
N PRO A 220 -45.95 49.75 0.60
CA PRO A 220 -44.77 50.53 1.00
C PRO A 220 -44.26 50.18 2.43
N SER A 221 -43.17 50.85 2.85
CA SER A 221 -42.92 51.36 4.22
C SER A 221 -41.78 50.76 5.07
N SER A 222 -40.99 51.70 5.59
CA SER A 222 -40.31 51.76 6.89
C SER A 222 -38.82 51.42 7.03
N SER A 223 -38.13 52.45 7.57
CA SER A 223 -36.95 52.41 8.44
C SER A 223 -35.56 52.44 7.79
N GLN A 224 -35.12 53.68 7.55
CA GLN A 224 -33.72 54.07 7.68
C GLN A 224 -33.21 53.81 9.11
N LEU A 225 -31.91 53.53 9.28
CA LEU A 225 -31.06 53.94 10.41
C LEU A 225 -29.64 53.38 10.26
N PHE A 226 -28.70 54.14 9.64
CA PHE A 226 -27.28 54.08 9.99
C PHE A 226 -26.62 55.45 9.69
N PRO A 227 -25.99 56.11 10.69
CA PRO A 227 -25.36 57.41 10.50
C PRO A 227 -24.01 57.30 9.78
N LYS A 228 -23.86 58.11 8.74
CA LYS A 228 -22.62 58.37 8.00
C LYS A 228 -21.71 59.28 8.84
N LYS A 229 -20.57 58.78 9.29
CA LYS A 229 -19.44 59.61 9.74
C LYS A 229 -18.49 59.82 8.56
N GLN A 230 -18.43 61.06 8.11
CA GLN A 230 -17.56 61.56 7.06
C GLN A 230 -16.29 62.08 7.72
N GLU A 231 -15.15 61.48 7.40
CA GLU A 231 -13.84 62.06 7.68
C GLU A 231 -12.97 61.87 6.44
N ASP A 232 -12.46 63.01 5.98
CA ASP A 232 -11.74 63.25 4.75
C ASP A 232 -10.26 62.92 4.99
N ARG A 233 -9.72 61.90 4.30
CA ARG A 233 -8.28 61.65 4.23
C ARG A 233 -7.92 60.84 3.00
N GLU A 234 -7.44 61.59 2.01
CA GLU A 234 -6.34 61.28 1.09
C GLU A 234 -5.99 59.80 0.88
N SER A 235 -6.24 59.37 -0.38
CA SER A 235 -5.31 58.62 -1.21
C SER A 235 -4.74 57.29 -0.68
N GLN A 236 -5.27 56.22 -1.27
CA GLN A 236 -4.55 54.99 -1.66
C GLN A 236 -4.55 53.80 -0.67
N PRO A 237 -5.48 52.84 -0.85
CA PRO A 237 -5.27 51.44 -0.49
C PRO A 237 -5.12 50.53 -1.73
N LEU A 238 -4.78 51.08 -2.91
CA LEU A 238 -4.66 50.26 -4.14
C LEU A 238 -3.29 49.57 -4.26
N LEU A 239 -2.22 50.15 -3.70
CA LEU A 239 -0.89 49.53 -3.75
C LEU A 239 -0.73 48.33 -2.79
N GLN A 240 -1.46 48.31 -1.67
CA GLN A 240 -1.40 47.20 -0.70
C GLN A 240 -2.05 45.91 -1.25
N GLN A 241 -3.05 46.02 -2.14
CA GLN A 241 -3.69 44.86 -2.77
C GLN A 241 -2.88 44.29 -3.94
N GLN A 242 -1.96 45.07 -4.53
CA GLN A 242 -1.09 44.59 -5.60
C GLN A 242 0.13 43.83 -5.05
N GLN A 243 0.63 44.16 -3.86
CA GLN A 243 1.73 43.43 -3.22
C GLN A 243 1.34 42.04 -2.68
N GLN A 244 0.08 41.81 -2.30
CA GLN A 244 -0.36 40.47 -1.87
C GLN A 244 -0.52 39.47 -3.03
N GLN A 245 -0.49 39.92 -4.29
CA GLN A 245 -0.54 39.01 -5.44
C GLN A 245 0.83 38.50 -5.90
N GLN A 246 1.94 39.08 -5.41
CA GLN A 246 3.29 38.60 -5.73
C GLN A 246 3.79 37.48 -4.81
N GLU A 247 3.16 37.25 -3.65
CA GLU A 247 3.57 36.20 -2.71
C GLU A 247 2.90 34.84 -2.96
N ILE A 248 2.00 34.75 -3.93
CA ILE A 248 1.27 33.50 -4.27
C ILE A 248 2.08 32.64 -5.27
N VAL A 249 2.93 33.28 -6.07
CA VAL A 249 3.80 32.64 -7.07
C VAL A 249 4.87 31.72 -6.44
N PRO A 250 5.62 32.10 -5.39
CA PRO A 250 6.69 31.24 -4.84
C PRO A 250 6.19 29.94 -4.21
N VAL A 251 4.97 29.91 -3.67
CA VAL A 251 4.36 28.69 -3.10
C VAL A 251 3.99 27.71 -4.21
N GLN A 252 3.58 28.22 -5.38
CA GLN A 252 3.17 27.40 -6.52
C GLN A 252 4.36 26.68 -7.19
N ASP A 253 5.49 27.36 -7.33
CA ASP A 253 6.69 26.76 -7.92
C ASP A 253 7.31 25.68 -7.01
N SER A 254 7.31 25.90 -5.69
CA SER A 254 7.79 24.92 -4.71
C SER A 254 7.00 23.62 -4.75
N TYR A 255 5.67 23.73 -4.88
CA TYR A 255 4.78 22.57 -5.01
C TYR A 255 4.99 21.81 -6.33
N MET A 256 5.18 22.53 -7.44
CA MET A 256 5.50 21.89 -8.73
C MET A 256 6.81 21.12 -8.71
N GLN A 257 7.84 21.69 -8.07
CA GLN A 257 9.15 21.04 -7.96
C GLN A 257 9.08 19.76 -7.14
N SER A 258 8.45 19.80 -5.96
CA SER A 258 8.24 18.61 -5.10
C SER A 258 7.50 17.50 -5.84
N ARG A 259 6.52 17.87 -6.64
CA ARG A 259 5.72 16.95 -7.45
C ARG A 259 6.52 16.31 -8.59
N ALA A 260 7.35 17.07 -9.29
CA ALA A 260 8.22 16.56 -10.35
C ALA A 260 9.26 15.58 -9.77
N GLU A 261 9.85 15.92 -8.63
CA GLU A 261 10.77 15.03 -7.91
C GLU A 261 10.06 13.74 -7.45
N ALA A 262 8.83 13.85 -6.94
CA ALA A 262 8.02 12.70 -6.58
C ALA A 262 7.78 11.75 -7.76
N LEU A 263 7.50 12.27 -8.94
CA LEU A 263 7.34 11.45 -10.14
C LEU A 263 8.62 10.70 -10.48
N HIS A 264 9.76 11.39 -10.47
CA HIS A 264 11.03 10.76 -10.79
C HIS A 264 11.39 9.65 -9.79
N ASN A 265 11.16 9.89 -8.50
CA ASN A 265 11.38 8.89 -7.45
C ASN A 265 10.45 7.66 -7.60
N VAL A 266 9.19 7.89 -7.98
CA VAL A 266 8.23 6.81 -8.25
C VAL A 266 8.65 6.01 -9.49
N GLU A 267 9.06 6.67 -10.58
CA GLU A 267 9.54 6.01 -11.79
C GLU A 267 10.77 5.16 -11.50
N SER A 268 11.78 5.69 -10.79
CA SER A 268 12.96 4.92 -10.38
C SER A 268 12.57 3.68 -9.57
N THR A 269 11.62 3.83 -8.64
CA THR A 269 11.11 2.73 -7.83
C THR A 269 10.41 1.67 -8.69
N ILE A 270 9.60 2.06 -9.69
CA ILE A 270 8.94 1.12 -10.62
C ILE A 270 9.95 0.28 -11.40
N HIS A 271 11.07 0.87 -11.83
CA HIS A 271 12.13 0.15 -12.53
C HIS A 271 12.81 -0.88 -11.61
N GLU A 272 13.15 -0.49 -10.39
CA GLU A 272 13.75 -1.39 -9.39
C GLU A 272 12.81 -2.55 -9.05
N LEU A 273 11.52 -2.27 -8.82
CA LEU A 273 10.52 -3.31 -8.59
C LEU A 273 10.36 -4.26 -9.77
N SER A 274 10.52 -3.77 -11.00
CA SER A 274 10.47 -4.61 -12.19
C SER A 274 11.66 -5.59 -12.22
N ASN A 275 12.84 -5.17 -11.75
CA ASN A 275 13.98 -6.07 -11.60
C ASN A 275 13.73 -7.14 -10.53
N ILE A 276 13.22 -6.75 -9.35
CA ILE A 276 12.87 -7.69 -8.26
C ILE A 276 11.78 -8.66 -8.73
N PHE A 277 10.77 -8.16 -9.44
CA PHE A 277 9.69 -8.96 -9.98
C PHE A 277 10.19 -10.01 -10.98
N ASN A 278 11.10 -9.63 -11.88
CA ASN A 278 11.72 -10.58 -12.83
C ASN A 278 12.58 -11.63 -12.11
N GLN A 279 13.30 -11.23 -11.07
CA GLN A 279 14.07 -12.15 -10.23
C GLN A 279 13.13 -13.16 -9.55
N LEU A 280 12.07 -12.68 -8.88
CA LEU A 280 11.07 -13.54 -8.24
C LEU A 280 10.35 -14.43 -9.25
N ALA A 281 9.99 -13.92 -10.42
CA ALA A 281 9.35 -14.68 -11.48
C ALA A 281 10.24 -15.83 -11.97
N THR A 282 11.55 -15.58 -12.11
CA THR A 282 12.51 -16.62 -12.51
C THR A 282 12.67 -17.67 -11.42
N LEU A 283 12.73 -17.24 -10.15
CA LEU A 283 12.83 -18.13 -9.00
C LEU A 283 11.58 -19.01 -8.82
N VAL A 284 10.39 -18.48 -9.10
CA VAL A 284 9.13 -19.23 -9.05
C VAL A 284 8.97 -20.12 -10.30
N SER A 285 9.37 -19.62 -11.49
CA SER A 285 9.26 -20.38 -12.75
C SER A 285 10.19 -21.59 -12.81
N GLN A 286 11.41 -21.51 -12.25
CA GLN A 286 12.30 -22.68 -12.15
C GLN A 286 11.71 -23.80 -11.27
N GLN A 287 10.69 -23.48 -10.46
CA GLN A 287 10.11 -24.38 -9.46
C GLN A 287 8.63 -24.72 -9.74
N GLY A 288 8.02 -24.10 -10.77
CA GLY A 288 6.62 -24.27 -11.18
C GLY A 288 6.25 -25.67 -11.68
N GLU A 289 7.22 -26.57 -11.91
CA GLU A 289 6.92 -27.98 -12.19
C GLU A 289 6.42 -28.75 -10.94
N VAL A 290 6.58 -28.22 -9.72
CA VAL A 290 6.20 -28.92 -8.49
C VAL A 290 4.82 -28.51 -7.97
N ALA A 291 4.43 -27.22 -8.09
CA ALA A 291 3.14 -26.73 -7.59
C ALA A 291 1.92 -27.30 -8.35
N ILE A 292 2.08 -27.62 -9.64
CA ILE A 292 1.02 -28.24 -10.44
C ILE A 292 0.67 -29.65 -9.92
N ARG A 293 1.60 -30.34 -9.23
CA ARG A 293 1.34 -31.68 -8.69
C ARG A 293 0.44 -31.70 -7.45
N LEU A 294 0.28 -30.59 -6.73
CA LEU A 294 -0.63 -30.49 -5.58
C LEU A 294 -2.10 -30.28 -5.99
N VAL A 295 -2.36 -29.88 -7.24
CA VAL A 295 -3.72 -29.76 -7.81
C VAL A 295 -4.11 -31.00 -8.65
N LEU A 296 -3.14 -31.86 -8.96
CA LEU A 296 -3.32 -33.05 -9.82
C LEU A 296 -3.20 -34.40 -9.09
N LEU A 297 -3.16 -34.41 -7.75
CA LEU A 297 -3.32 -35.58 -6.89
C LEU A 297 -4.47 -35.36 -5.92
#